data_AF-A0A0A0AF35-F1
#
_entry.id   AF-A0A0A0AF35-F1
#
_cell.length_a   1.000
_cell.length_b   1.000
_cell.length_c   1.000
_cell.angle_alpha   90.00
_cell.angle_beta   90.00
_cell.angle_gamma   90.00
#
_symmetry.space_group_name_H-M   'P 1'
#
loop_
_entity.id
_entity.type
_entity.pdbx_description
1 polymer ?
#
loop_
_entity_poly.entity_id
_entity_poly.type
_entity_poly.pdbx_seq_one_letter_code
_entity_poly.pdbx_strand_id
1 'polypeptide(L)' 'FCGPPRTIPHASLSLNKQYYVGQVLHFKCQSGYDKRSPISGTRTCKKVNGKIIWTHLDMQCTNDSS' A
#
# COMPACT_ATOMS: atom_id res chain seq x y z
N PHE A 1 -12.20 12.92 1.32
CA PHE A 1 -11.04 12.32 1.99
C PHE A 1 -11.02 10.83 1.73
N CYS A 2 -9.86 10.21 1.68
CA CYS A 2 -9.74 8.77 1.62
C CYS A 2 -9.69 8.23 3.05
N GLY A 3 -10.43 7.16 3.31
CA GLY A 3 -10.28 6.44 4.57
C GLY A 3 -8.87 5.84 4.68
N PRO A 4 -8.47 5.38 5.89
CA PRO A 4 -7.20 4.69 6.06
C PRO A 4 -7.08 3.54 5.04
N PRO A 5 -5.94 3.41 4.34
CA PRO A 5 -5.71 2.29 3.43
C PRO A 5 -5.70 0.98 4.20
N ARG A 6 -6.04 -0.14 3.55
CA ARG A 6 -5.79 -1.46 4.15
C ARG A 6 -4.29 -1.58 4.43
N THR A 7 -3.97 -1.99 5.65
CA THR A 7 -2.60 -2.30 6.05
C THR A 7 -2.12 -3.52 5.28
N ILE A 8 -0.85 -3.48 4.85
CA ILE A 8 -0.19 -4.64 4.25
C ILE A 8 0.64 -5.25 5.38
N PRO A 9 0.48 -6.55 5.67
CA PRO A 9 1.30 -7.21 6.67
C PRO A 9 2.77 -7.12 6.25
N HIS A 10 3.64 -6.83 7.23
CA HIS A 10 5.08 -6.70 7.00
C HIS A 10 5.49 -5.62 5.99
N ALA A 11 4.67 -4.59 5.78
CA ALA A 11 5.05 -3.41 5.01
C ALA A 11 4.95 -2.14 5.86
N SER A 12 5.84 -1.19 5.58
CA SER A 12 5.83 0.13 6.19
C SER A 12 5.31 1.17 5.19
N LEU A 13 4.48 2.07 5.69
CA LEU A 13 3.99 3.24 4.97
C LEU A 13 4.61 4.50 5.59
N SER A 14 5.23 5.36 4.78
CA SER A 14 5.94 6.57 5.25
C SER A 14 5.01 7.76 5.54
N LEU A 15 3.69 7.58 5.57
CA LEU A 15 2.71 8.68 5.59
C LEU A 15 1.79 8.56 6.79
N ASN A 16 1.77 9.63 7.61
CA ASN A 16 1.41 9.44 9.02
C ASN A 16 -0.02 9.88 9.40
N LYS A 17 -0.73 10.75 8.66
CA LYS A 17 -1.97 11.34 9.21
C LYS A 17 -3.12 11.70 8.27
N GLN A 18 -2.88 12.08 7.02
CA GLN A 18 -3.97 12.53 6.13
C GLN A 18 -3.86 11.91 4.73
N TYR A 19 -5.01 11.44 4.22
CA TYR A 19 -5.12 10.76 2.93
C TYR A 19 -6.10 11.53 2.03
N TYR A 20 -5.57 12.26 1.05
CA TYR A 20 -6.38 13.00 0.09
C TYR A 20 -6.65 12.19 -1.18
N VAL A 21 -7.72 12.53 -1.89
CA VAL A 21 -8.01 11.93 -3.21
C VAL A 21 -6.93 12.41 -4.18
N GLY A 22 -6.37 11.49 -4.96
CA GLY A 22 -5.21 11.72 -5.83
C GLY A 22 -3.86 11.45 -5.16
N GLN A 23 -3.82 11.21 -3.84
CA GLN A 23 -2.59 10.90 -3.14
C GLN A 23 -2.06 9.52 -3.52
N VAL A 24 -0.74 9.45 -3.73
CA VAL A 24 0.01 8.21 -3.96
C VAL A 24 0.72 7.81 -2.68
N LEU A 25 0.38 6.62 -2.18
CA LEU A 25 1.03 5.99 -1.06
C LEU A 25 2.10 5.03 -1.56
N HIS A 26 3.31 5.14 -1.02
CA HIS A 26 4.42 4.25 -1.32
C HIS A 26 4.57 3.26 -0.18
N PHE A 27 4.34 1.99 -0.47
CA PHE A 27 4.54 0.89 0.45
C PHE A 27 5.87 0.22 0.16
N LYS A 28 6.59 -0.12 1.22
CA LYS A 28 7.85 -0.87 1.15
C LYS A 28 7.79 -2.01 2.14
N CYS A 29 8.19 -3.22 1.72
CA CYS A 29 8.32 -4.33 2.66
C CYS A 29 9.35 -4.00 3.74
N GLN A 30 9.08 -4.50 4.93
CA GLN A 30 10.06 -4.51 6.02
C GLN A 30 11.21 -5.43 5.65
N SER A 31 12.40 -5.11 6.14
CA SER A 31 13.61 -5.89 5.90
C SER A 31 13.38 -7.35 6.31
N GLY A 32 13.62 -8.28 5.38
CA GLY A 32 13.42 -9.72 5.58
C GLY A 32 12.14 -10.29 4.95
N TYR A 33 11.24 -9.42 4.47
CA TYR A 33 10.02 -9.80 3.72
C TYR A 33 10.04 -9.31 2.27
N ASP A 34 11.14 -8.69 1.84
CA ASP A 34 11.41 -8.21 0.49
C ASP A 34 11.96 -9.30 -0.46
N LYS A 35 11.82 -10.58 -0.12
CA LYS A 35 12.34 -11.68 -0.94
C LYS A 35 11.49 -12.00 -2.17
N ARG A 36 10.21 -11.59 -2.21
CA ARG A 36 9.28 -11.81 -3.35
C ARG A 36 8.89 -10.49 -4.01
N SER A 37 8.96 -10.47 -5.34
CA SER A 37 8.47 -9.35 -6.15
C SER A 37 6.94 -9.36 -6.21
N PRO A 38 6.27 -8.21 -6.05
CA PRO A 38 6.85 -6.88 -5.90
C PRO A 38 7.19 -6.53 -4.43
N ILE A 39 8.41 -6.07 -4.19
CA ILE A 39 8.97 -5.67 -2.88
C ILE A 39 8.54 -4.27 -2.43
N SER A 40 8.00 -3.52 -3.38
CA SER A 40 7.51 -2.16 -3.25
C SER A 40 6.30 -2.00 -4.14
N GLY A 41 5.40 -1.12 -3.74
CA GLY A 41 4.17 -0.93 -4.49
C GLY A 41 3.51 0.37 -4.12
N THR A 42 2.69 0.87 -5.03
CA THR A 42 2.02 2.15 -4.86
C THR A 42 0.52 1.98 -4.85
N ARG A 43 -0.13 2.71 -3.95
CA ARG A 43 -1.59 2.76 -3.89
C ARG A 43 -2.02 4.20 -4.09
N THR A 44 -2.83 4.43 -5.10
CA THR A 44 -3.41 5.75 -5.33
C THR A 44 -4.82 5.75 -4.79
N CYS A 45 -5.20 6.82 -4.10
CA CYS A 45 -6.61 7.01 -3.81
C CYS A 45 -7.28 7.69 -5.01
N LYS A 46 -8.29 7.04 -5.59
CA LYS A 46 -9.02 7.56 -6.76
C LYS A 46 -10.52 7.60 -6.49
N LYS A 47 -11.20 8.58 -7.08
CA LYS A 47 -12.67 8.61 -7.12
C LYS A 47 -13.13 7.92 -8.39
N VAL A 48 -13.68 6.71 -8.25
CA VAL A 48 -14.19 5.92 -9.37
C VAL A 48 -15.71 5.83 -9.23
N ASN A 49 -16.42 6.29 -10.24
CA ASN A 49 -17.89 6.27 -10.30
C ASN A 49 -18.56 6.88 -9.05
N GLY A 50 -18.08 8.04 -8.58
CA GLY A 50 -18.59 8.70 -7.38
C GLY A 50 -18.05 8.17 -6.05
N LYS A 51 -17.50 6.94 -6.01
CA LYS A 51 -16.92 6.33 -4.80
C LYS A 51 -15.42 6.59 -4.69
N ILE A 52 -14.97 6.91 -3.48
CA ILE A 52 -13.55 7.05 -3.17
C ILE A 52 -13.01 5.66 -2.81
N ILE A 53 -12.09 5.14 -3.63
CA ILE A 53 -11.48 3.83 -3.44
C ILE A 53 -9.97 3.91 -3.53
N TRP A 54 -9.31 3.03 -2.79
CA TRP A 54 -7.89 2.76 -2.99
C TRP A 54 -7.71 1.83 -4.18
N THR A 55 -6.72 2.12 -5.05
CA THR A 55 -6.38 1.22 -6.16
C THR A 55 -5.99 -0.16 -5.65
N HIS A 56 -6.13 -1.15 -6.54
CA HIS A 56 -5.59 -2.48 -6.28
C HIS A 56 -4.07 -2.40 -6.08
N LEU A 57 -3.56 -3.23 -5.18
CA LEU A 57 -2.15 -3.30 -4.87
C LEU A 57 -1.79 -4.77 -4.70
N ASP A 58 -1.16 -5.34 -5.72
CA ASP A 58 -0.72 -6.74 -5.82
C ASP A 58 0.62 -7.00 -5.10
N MET A 59 0.88 -6.22 -4.05
CA MET A 59 2.10 -6.33 -3.25
C MET A 59 1.86 -7.22 -2.05
N GLN A 60 2.69 -8.25 -1.88
CA GLN A 60 2.65 -9.15 -0.73
C GLN A 60 4.06 -9.31 -0.17
N CYS A 61 4.26 -8.84 1.06
CA CYS A 61 5.50 -9.03 1.79
C CYS A 61 5.44 -10.41 2.45
N THR A 62 6.14 -11.37 1.86
CA THR A 62 6.22 -12.75 2.39
C THR A 62 7.67 -13.04 2.71
N ASN A 63 7.89 -13.59 3.91
CA ASN A 63 9.20 -14.11 4.25
C ASN A 63 9.31 -15.50 3.61
N ASP A 64 10.19 -15.64 2.63
CA ASP A 64 10.64 -16.95 2.17
C ASP A 64 11.47 -17.57 3.31
N SER A 65 10.76 -18.17 4.25
CA SER A 65 11.28 -19.10 5.24
C SER A 65 10.70 -20.45 4.89
N SER A 66 11.34 -21.12 3.93
CA SER A 66 11.26 -22.57 3.81
C SER A 66 12.08 -23.23 4.92
#